data_AF-A0A2A5JAQ3-F1
#
_entry.id   AF-A0A2A5JAQ3-F1
#
_cell.length_a   1.000
_cell.length_b   1.000
_cell.length_c   1.000
_cell.angle_alpha   90.00
_cell.angle_beta   90.00
_cell.angle_gamma   90.00
#
_symmetry.space_group_name_H-M   'P 1'
#
loop_
_entity.id
_entity.type
_entity.pdbx_description
1 polymer ?
#
loop_
_entity_poly.entity_id
_entity_poly.type
_entity_poly.pdbx_seq_one_letter_code
_entity_poly.pdbx_strand_id
1 'polypeptide(L)'
;MEIMEIRDAVERFRGESGTSTIFGEPHQTSDGSTIITVSRLHRRWRRDPIPVPVGVFSIHEGEPSWSPAVDHTRAALMGEFIGLAAAVIATLAVLRRPPWPDVTIQKG
;
A
#
# COMPACT_ATOMS: atom_id res chain seq x y z
N MET A 1 -30.73 -6.07 12.69
CA MET A 1 -29.59 -5.61 11.87
C MET A 1 -28.35 -6.08 12.61
N GLU A 2 -27.85 -7.25 12.21
CA GLU A 2 -26.73 -7.92 12.89
C GLU A 2 -25.47 -7.08 12.69
N ILE A 3 -24.78 -6.75 13.78
CA ILE A 3 -23.55 -5.97 13.74
C ILE A 3 -22.48 -6.93 13.22
N MET A 4 -22.04 -6.74 11.98
CA MET A 4 -21.00 -7.57 11.39
C MET A 4 -19.68 -7.27 12.09
N GLU A 5 -19.12 -8.28 12.75
CA GLU A 5 -17.80 -8.21 13.38
C GLU A 5 -16.75 -7.80 12.34
N ILE A 6 -15.87 -6.87 12.69
CA ILE A 6 -14.82 -6.36 11.79
C ILE A 6 -13.97 -7.52 11.27
N ARG A 7 -13.73 -8.54 12.10
CA ARG A 7 -13.04 -9.76 11.70
C ARG A 7 -13.76 -10.49 10.56
N ASP A 8 -15.07 -10.66 10.63
CA ASP A 8 -15.83 -11.36 9.59
C ASP A 8 -15.93 -10.53 8.31
N ALA A 9 -16.02 -9.20 8.42
CA ALA A 9 -15.91 -8.31 7.27
C ALA A 9 -14.54 -8.41 6.59
N VAL A 10 -13.47 -8.53 7.37
CA VAL A 10 -12.09 -8.69 6.86
C VAL A 10 -11.89 -10.07 6.22
N GLU A 11 -12.32 -11.15 6.88
CA GLU A 11 -12.20 -12.51 6.32
C GLU A 11 -13.06 -12.69 5.06
N ARG A 12 -14.24 -12.07 5.03
CA ARG A 12 -15.10 -12.03 3.84
C ARG A 12 -14.48 -11.20 2.73
N PHE A 13 -13.89 -10.04 3.03
CA PHE A 13 -13.13 -9.26 2.04
C PHE A 13 -11.93 -10.04 1.50
N ARG A 14 -11.28 -10.85 2.35
CA ARG A 14 -10.18 -11.73 1.99
C ARG A 14 -10.63 -12.92 1.12
N GLY A 15 -11.81 -13.49 1.40
CA GLY A 15 -12.42 -14.57 0.61
C GLY A 15 -13.08 -14.10 -0.70
N GLU A 16 -13.62 -12.89 -0.73
CA GLU A 16 -14.16 -12.23 -1.94
C GLU A 16 -13.06 -11.61 -2.81
N SER A 17 -11.87 -11.37 -2.24
CA SER A 17 -10.63 -11.16 -2.98
C SER A 17 -10.21 -12.48 -3.64
N GLY A 18 -10.92 -12.84 -4.73
CA GLY A 18 -10.60 -13.92 -5.64
C GLY A 18 -9.30 -13.64 -6.41
N THR A 19 -8.22 -13.40 -5.68
CA THR A 19 -6.90 -13.16 -6.21
C THR A 19 -6.23 -14.51 -6.43
N SER A 20 -6.45 -15.09 -7.62
CA SER A 20 -5.60 -16.19 -8.07
C SER A 20 -4.17 -15.65 -8.18
N THR A 21 -3.26 -16.30 -7.48
CA THR A 21 -1.83 -16.05 -7.65
C THR A 21 -1.37 -16.87 -8.84
N ILE A 22 -0.67 -16.23 -9.77
CA ILE A 22 -0.16 -16.80 -10.99
C ILE A 22 1.36 -16.80 -10.89
N PHE A 23 1.96 -17.98 -11.01
CA PHE A 23 3.40 -18.14 -11.16
C PHE A 23 3.73 -18.16 -12.64
N GLY A 24 4.69 -17.34 -13.05
CA GLY A 24 5.24 -17.35 -14.39
C GLY A 24 6.12 -18.58 -14.64
N GLU A 25 6.46 -18.81 -15.90
CA GLU A 25 7.39 -19.85 -16.28
C GLU A 25 8.78 -19.58 -15.63
N PRO A 26 9.36 -20.57 -14.92
CA PRO A 26 10.70 -20.44 -14.38
C PRO A 26 11.72 -20.24 -15.51
N HIS A 27 12.53 -19.19 -15.42
CA HIS A 27 13.63 -18.95 -16.36
C HIS A 27 14.96 -19.04 -15.64
N GLN A 28 15.92 -19.71 -16.27
CA GLN A 28 17.28 -19.83 -15.76
C GLN A 28 18.14 -18.68 -16.30
N THR A 29 18.91 -18.08 -15.41
CA THR A 29 19.90 -17.07 -15.75
C THR A 29 21.27 -17.74 -15.93
N SER A 30 22.19 -17.10 -16.65
CA SER A 30 23.52 -17.65 -16.98
C SER A 30 24.41 -17.94 -15.75
N ASP A 31 24.05 -17.36 -14.60
CA ASP A 31 24.66 -17.55 -13.29
C ASP A 31 24.12 -18.79 -12.53
N GLY A 32 23.18 -19.53 -13.12
CA GLY A 32 22.52 -20.68 -12.49
C GLY A 32 21.33 -20.30 -11.61
N SER A 33 20.93 -19.02 -11.57
CA SER A 33 19.77 -18.56 -10.81
C SER A 33 18.45 -18.89 -11.53
N THR A 34 17.51 -19.52 -10.82
CA THR A 34 16.14 -19.73 -11.31
C THR A 34 15.25 -18.58 -10.87
N ILE A 35 14.64 -17.90 -11.82
CA ILE A 35 13.76 -16.77 -11.56
C ILE A 35 12.31 -17.17 -11.86
N ILE A 36 11.42 -16.97 -10.89
CA ILE A 36 9.98 -17.27 -10.98
C ILE A 36 9.22 -15.98 -10.69
N THR A 37 8.52 -15.44 -11.69
CA THR A 37 7.72 -14.22 -11.51
C THR A 37 6.38 -14.56 -10.85
N VAL A 38 5.91 -13.69 -9.97
CA VAL A 38 4.65 -13.87 -9.24
C VAL A 38 3.74 -12.71 -9.53
N SER A 39 2.55 -13.01 -10.06
CA SER A 39 1.51 -12.05 -10.34
C SER A 39 0.24 -12.40 -9.59
N ARG A 40 -0.55 -11.39 -9.24
CA ARG A 40 -1.86 -11.54 -8.62
C ARG A 40 -2.92 -11.10 -9.61
N LEU A 41 -3.99 -11.87 -9.72
CA LEU A 41 -5.07 -11.50 -10.61
C LEU A 41 -6.01 -10.52 -9.91
N HIS A 42 -5.94 -9.23 -10.26
CA HIS A 42 -6.84 -8.23 -9.72
C HIS A 42 -8.17 -8.27 -10.47
N ARG A 43 -9.23 -8.67 -9.77
CA ARG A 43 -10.59 -8.61 -10.30
C ARG A 43 -11.12 -7.18 -10.14
N ARG A 44 -11.23 -6.45 -11.26
CA ARG A 44 -11.91 -5.15 -11.26
C ARG A 44 -13.42 -5.39 -11.42
N TRP A 45 -14.23 -4.62 -10.69
CA TRP A 45 -15.69 -4.71 -10.75
C TRP A 45 -16.14 -4.58 -12.23
N ARG A 46 -16.64 -5.69 -12.81
CA ARG A 46 -17.12 -5.81 -14.21
C ARG A 46 -16.06 -5.78 -15.34
N ARG A 47 -14.79 -6.13 -15.10
CA ARG A 47 -13.79 -6.29 -16.18
C ARG A 47 -13.06 -7.62 -16.10
N ASP A 48 -12.45 -7.99 -17.23
CA ASP A 48 -11.53 -9.09 -17.29
C ASP A 48 -10.43 -8.90 -16.23
N PRO A 49 -10.06 -9.96 -15.50
CA PRO A 49 -9.06 -9.83 -14.47
C PRO A 49 -7.70 -9.46 -15.06
N ILE A 50 -7.02 -8.48 -14.45
CA ILE A 50 -5.72 -8.00 -14.93
C ILE A 50 -4.62 -8.58 -14.04
N PRO A 51 -3.57 -9.21 -14.61
CA PRO A 51 -2.42 -9.65 -13.84
C PRO A 51 -1.63 -8.43 -13.33
N VAL A 52 -1.45 -8.36 -12.02
CA VAL A 52 -0.68 -7.32 -11.34
C VAL A 52 0.59 -7.96 -10.77
N PRO A 53 1.79 -7.49 -11.13
CA PRO A 53 3.03 -8.05 -10.61
C PRO A 53 3.10 -7.86 -9.09
N VAL A 54 3.47 -8.92 -8.38
CA VAL A 54 3.64 -8.92 -6.92
C VAL A 54 5.11 -8.93 -6.54
N GLY A 55 5.91 -9.66 -7.31
CA GLY A 55 7.33 -9.83 -7.06
C GLY A 55 7.89 -11.00 -7.84
N VAL A 56 9.10 -11.38 -7.45
CA VAL A 56 9.89 -12.40 -8.11
C VAL A 56 10.57 -13.25 -7.03
N PHE A 57 10.53 -14.58 -7.21
CA PHE A 57 11.40 -15.49 -6.48
C PHE A 57 12.66 -15.74 -7.30
N SER A 58 13.82 -15.60 -6.68
CA SER A 58 15.11 -16.00 -7.23
C SER A 58 15.68 -17.13 -6.39
N ILE A 59 15.97 -18.27 -7.01
CA ILE A 59 16.59 -19.42 -6.37
C ILE A 59 18.01 -19.51 -6.91
N HIS A 60 18.99 -19.29 -6.04
CA HIS A 60 20.41 -19.41 -6.38
C HIS A 60 21.04 -20.46 -5.47
N GLU A 61 21.72 -21.46 -6.02
CA GLU A 61 22.35 -22.56 -5.25
C GLU A 61 21.39 -23.29 -4.27
N GLY A 62 20.09 -23.31 -4.57
CA GLY A 62 19.07 -23.91 -3.71
C GLY A 62 18.54 -22.99 -2.61
N GLU A 63 19.06 -21.77 -2.49
CA GLU A 63 18.55 -20.75 -1.58
C GLU A 63 17.49 -19.85 -2.25
N PRO A 64 16.23 -19.89 -1.78
CA PRO A 64 15.19 -19.01 -2.30
C PRO A 64 15.27 -17.61 -1.68
N SER A 65 15.22 -16.59 -2.52
CA SER A 65 15.13 -15.17 -2.17
C SER A 65 13.89 -14.55 -2.81
N TRP A 66 13.27 -13.60 -2.11
CA TRP A 66 12.05 -12.91 -2.56
C TRP A 66 12.33 -11.43 -2.81
N SER A 67 11.96 -10.95 -3.99
CA SER A 67 12.04 -9.54 -4.37
C SER A 67 10.64 -8.99 -4.67
N PRO A 68 10.08 -8.09 -3.85
CA PRO A 68 8.75 -7.54 -4.06
C PRO A 68 8.74 -6.52 -5.22
N ALA A 69 7.69 -6.53 -6.04
CA ALA A 69 7.43 -5.53 -7.08
C ALA A 69 6.73 -4.29 -6.50
N VAL A 70 7.32 -3.68 -5.46
CA VAL A 70 6.77 -2.51 -4.77
C VAL A 70 7.54 -1.26 -5.20
N ASP A 71 6.81 -0.25 -5.67
CA ASP A 71 7.37 1.08 -5.94
C ASP A 71 7.48 1.85 -4.61
N HIS A 72 8.63 1.73 -3.96
CA HIS A 72 8.92 2.40 -2.70
C HIS A 72 8.88 3.93 -2.83
N THR A 73 9.25 4.46 -3.99
CA THR A 73 9.20 5.90 -4.26
C THR A 73 7.77 6.41 -4.21
N ARG A 74 6.83 5.71 -4.86
CA ARG A 74 5.41 6.07 -4.79
C ARG A 74 4.86 5.99 -3.36
N ALA A 75 5.23 4.97 -2.61
CA ALA A 75 4.80 4.84 -1.22
C ALA A 75 5.34 6.00 -0.35
N ALA A 76 6.60 6.37 -0.53
CA ALA A 76 7.21 7.50 0.15
C ALA A 76 6.52 8.82 -0.21
N LEU A 77 6.30 9.09 -1.51
CA LEU A 77 5.61 10.29 -1.98
C LEU A 77 4.19 10.41 -1.43
N MET A 78 3.46 9.29 -1.30
CA MET A 78 2.13 9.28 -0.69
C MET A 78 2.21 9.69 0.78
N GLY A 79 3.17 9.15 1.53
CA GLY A 79 3.39 9.51 2.93
C GLY A 79 3.77 10.97 3.10
N GLU A 80 4.68 11.47 2.26
CA GLU A 80 5.09 12.89 2.23
C GLU A 80 3.91 13.82 1.93
N PHE A 81 3.10 13.48 0.93
CA PHE A 81 1.91 14.26 0.58
C PHE A 81 0.88 14.31 1.72
N ILE A 82 0.60 13.17 2.37
CA ILE A 82 -0.29 13.12 3.54
C ILE A 82 0.28 13.98 4.68
N GLY A 83 1.58 13.87 4.96
CA GLY A 83 2.26 14.65 5.99
C GLY A 83 2.19 16.15 5.72
N LEU A 84 2.46 16.56 4.48
CA LEU A 84 2.37 17.96 4.04
C LEU A 84 0.93 18.48 4.16
N ALA A 85 -0.06 17.72 3.69
CA ALA A 85 -1.47 18.10 3.79
C ALA A 85 -1.92 18.25 5.25
N ALA A 86 -1.52 17.32 6.12
CA ALA A 86 -1.80 17.39 7.55
C ALA A 86 -1.17 18.64 8.19
N ALA A 87 0.10 18.94 7.86
CA ALA A 87 0.79 20.12 8.36
C ALA A 87 0.12 21.43 7.90
N VAL A 88 -0.29 21.50 6.64
CA VAL A 88 -1.02 22.66 6.10
C VAL A 88 -2.35 22.86 6.84
N ILE A 89 -3.13 21.79 7.00
CA ILE A 89 -4.42 21.86 7.71
C ILE A 89 -4.22 22.27 9.17
N ALA A 90 -3.24 21.68 9.86
CA ALA A 90 -2.92 22.04 11.25
C ALA A 90 -2.51 23.52 11.37
N THR A 91 -1.66 24.00 10.46
CA THR A 91 -1.24 25.40 10.42
C THR A 91 -2.43 26.32 10.17
N LEU A 92 -3.29 25.99 9.21
CA LEU A 92 -4.52 26.75 8.93
C LEU A 92 -5.48 26.74 10.12
N ALA A 93 -5.58 25.62 10.85
CA ALA A 93 -6.40 25.53 12.04
C ALA A 93 -5.90 26.47 13.15
N VAL A 94 -4.58 26.49 13.39
CA VAL A 94 -3.94 27.42 14.32
C VAL A 94 -4.14 28.87 13.90
N LEU A 95 -4.01 29.19 12.60
CA LEU A 95 -4.24 30.56 12.12
C LEU A 95 -5.71 30.99 12.20
N ARG A 96 -6.66 30.07 11.95
CA ARG A 96 -8.09 30.37 11.97
C ARG A 96 -8.64 30.52 13.38
N ARG A 97 -8.13 29.73 14.33
CA ARG A 97 -8.50 29.77 15.75
C ARG A 97 -7.22 29.72 16.56
N PRO A 98 -6.52 30.87 16.67
CA PRO A 98 -5.31 30.93 17.45
C PRO A 98 -5.60 30.42 18.86
N PRO A 99 -4.78 29.48 19.38
CA PRO A 99 -5.01 28.91 20.70
C PRO A 99 -4.64 29.88 21.83
N TRP A 100 -4.02 31.03 21.52
CA TRP A 100 -3.63 32.00 22.53
C TRP A 100 -4.79 32.91 22.93
N PRO A 101 -4.86 33.32 24.20
CA PRO A 101 -5.85 34.27 24.70
C PRO A 101 -5.72 35.62 23.99
N ASP A 102 -6.84 36.32 23.81
CA ASP A 102 -6.86 37.69 23.28
C ASP A 102 -6.04 38.62 24.17
N VAL A 103 -4.98 39.21 23.60
CA VAL A 103 -4.08 40.11 24.31
C VAL A 103 -4.64 41.52 24.22
N THR A 104 -5.37 41.97 25.23
CA THR A 104 -5.76 43.37 25.38
C THR A 104 -4.64 44.15 26.08
N ILE A 105 -3.96 45.02 25.35
CA ILE A 105 -2.94 45.92 25.92
C ILE A 105 -3.67 47.12 26.54
N GLN A 106 -3.84 47.12 27.86
CA GLN A 106 -4.39 48.27 28.59
C GLN A 106 -3.26 49.28 28.85
N LYS A 107 -3.25 50.40 28.12
CA LYS A 107 -2.37 51.54 28.42
C LYS A 107 -2.95 52.31 29.61
N GLY A 108 -2.18 52.37 30.70
CA GLY A 108 -2.39 53.30 31.81
C GLY A 108 -1.88 54.71 31.49
#